data_AF-A0AAU1DS48-F1
#
_entry.id   AF-A0AAU1DS48-F1
#
_cell.length_a   1.000
_cell.length_b   1.000
_cell.length_c   1.000
_cell.angle_alpha   90.00
_cell.angle_beta   90.00
_cell.angle_gamma   90.00
#
_symmetry.space_group_name_H-M   'P 1'
#
loop_
_entity.id
_entity.type
_entity.pdbx_description
1 polymer ?
#
loop_
_entity_poly.entity_id
_entity_poly.type
_entity_poly.pdbx_seq_one_letter_code
_entity_poly.pdbx_strand_id
1 'polypeptide(L)'
;MPAPERIPPGSLTDAELVDLLTKGQLTVLGQVRGASNAVLYCTVAYEGEERTCVYKPVAGEQPLWDFPDGTLAQREVAAYEISEAMGWGLVPPTVLRDGPYGEGMCQLWIEAPAGESADGDSPLLALVEDEEPADGWKAVALAEVGGGKTALLVHADDPRLRRLAVLDAVINNGDRKGGHLLPAPGGRLYGIDHGVTFNADDKLRTLLWGWAGEPLTAEAVEVLGRLTEELVPGTALVTRLAELITAVEIDALRGRVEALRVAGRHPEPSGGWPSIPWPPV
;
A
#
# COMPACT_ATOMS: atom_id res chain seq x y z
N MET A 1 15.66 27.58 -8.97
CA MET A 1 15.43 26.22 -9.51
C MET A 1 16.21 25.27 -8.64
N PRO A 2 15.59 24.34 -7.90
CA PRO A 2 16.35 23.31 -7.22
C PRO A 2 16.95 22.37 -8.27
N ALA A 3 18.16 21.90 -8.02
CA ALA A 3 18.89 21.04 -8.94
C ALA A 3 18.15 19.69 -9.09
N PRO A 4 18.14 19.07 -10.29
CA PRO A 4 17.62 17.73 -10.43
C PRO A 4 18.47 16.79 -9.56
N GLU A 5 17.78 16.04 -8.70
CA GLU A 5 18.34 15.01 -7.85
C GLU A 5 19.06 14.01 -8.75
N ARG A 6 20.39 13.98 -8.68
CA ARG A 6 21.21 13.08 -9.49
C ARG A 6 21.06 11.67 -8.93
N ILE A 7 20.27 10.86 -9.62
CA ILE A 7 20.25 9.40 -9.49
C ILE A 7 21.70 8.89 -9.57
N PRO A 8 22.21 8.14 -8.58
CA PRO A 8 23.57 7.61 -8.64
C PRO A 8 23.71 6.68 -9.87
N PRO A 9 24.88 6.67 -10.54
CA PRO A 9 25.10 5.81 -11.69
C PRO A 9 25.04 4.35 -11.24
N GLY A 10 23.94 3.66 -11.55
CA GLY A 10 23.71 2.25 -11.22
C GLY A 10 22.31 1.89 -10.69
N SER A 11 21.41 2.85 -10.41
CA SER A 11 20.03 2.53 -10.02
C SER A 11 19.05 2.71 -11.18
N LEU A 12 18.31 1.65 -11.50
CA LEU A 12 17.20 1.66 -12.45
C LEU A 12 16.11 2.63 -12.02
N THR A 13 15.50 3.31 -12.98
CA THR A 13 14.27 4.09 -12.81
C THR A 13 13.07 3.18 -12.55
N ASP A 14 11.98 3.71 -12.00
CA ASP A 14 10.76 2.92 -11.74
C ASP A 14 10.19 2.32 -13.04
N ALA A 15 10.29 3.03 -14.18
CA ALA A 15 9.92 2.50 -15.49
C ALA A 15 10.81 1.33 -15.96
N GLU A 16 12.12 1.41 -15.73
CA GLU A 16 13.05 0.31 -16.04
C GLU A 16 12.83 -0.89 -15.10
N LEU A 17 12.46 -0.65 -13.84
CA LEU A 17 12.08 -1.69 -12.89
C LEU A 17 10.78 -2.39 -13.31
N VAL A 18 9.78 -1.64 -13.79
CA VAL A 18 8.57 -2.21 -14.38
C VAL A 18 8.90 -3.08 -15.60
N ASP A 19 9.80 -2.63 -16.48
CA ASP A 19 10.21 -3.42 -17.65
C ASP A 19 10.94 -4.72 -17.26
N LEU A 20 11.87 -4.63 -16.32
CA LEU A 20 12.56 -5.77 -15.72
C LEU A 20 11.57 -6.77 -15.12
N LEU A 21 10.62 -6.31 -14.30
CA LEU A 21 9.60 -7.15 -13.67
C LEU A 21 8.68 -7.80 -14.70
N THR A 22 8.35 -7.09 -15.79
CA THR A 22 7.44 -7.56 -16.84
C THR A 22 8.10 -8.62 -17.72
N LYS A 23 9.31 -8.34 -18.22
CA LYS A 23 9.97 -9.15 -19.26
C LYS A 23 10.99 -10.15 -18.72
N GLY A 24 11.48 -9.95 -17.51
CA GLY A 24 12.58 -10.74 -16.97
C GLY A 24 12.23 -12.20 -16.72
N GLN A 25 13.24 -13.05 -16.77
CA GLN A 25 13.11 -14.45 -16.40
C GLN A 25 12.92 -14.55 -14.88
N LEU A 26 11.77 -15.06 -14.45
CA LEU A 26 11.44 -15.24 -13.04
C LEU A 26 11.95 -16.60 -12.53
N THR A 27 12.75 -16.59 -11.47
CA THR A 27 13.28 -17.79 -10.81
C THR A 27 12.80 -17.83 -9.37
N VAL A 28 12.08 -18.89 -9.00
CA VAL A 28 11.54 -19.07 -7.64
C VAL A 28 12.65 -19.60 -6.73
N LEU A 29 12.93 -18.87 -5.65
CA LEU A 29 13.94 -19.24 -4.65
C LEU A 29 13.33 -19.90 -3.43
N GLY A 30 12.09 -19.57 -3.08
CA GLY A 30 11.38 -20.17 -1.95
C GLY A 30 9.99 -19.58 -1.75
N GLN A 31 9.31 -20.04 -0.70
CA GLN A 31 8.00 -19.54 -0.28
C GLN A 31 8.10 -18.85 1.07
N VAL A 32 7.51 -17.66 1.18
CA VAL A 32 7.40 -16.93 2.44
C VAL A 32 6.44 -17.70 3.36
N ARG A 33 6.87 -17.98 4.59
CA ARG A 33 6.06 -18.71 5.58
C ARG A 33 5.12 -17.75 6.32
N GLY A 34 3.95 -18.25 6.71
CA GLY A 34 3.00 -17.50 7.55
C GLY A 34 2.02 -16.61 6.78
N ALA A 35 2.14 -16.51 5.46
CA ALA A 35 1.14 -15.83 4.62
C ALA A 35 -0.10 -16.72 4.42
N SER A 36 -1.29 -16.11 4.41
CA SER A 36 -2.56 -16.82 4.15
C SER A 36 -2.71 -17.24 2.68
N ASN A 37 -2.04 -16.53 1.77
CA ASN A 37 -1.98 -16.82 0.34
C ASN A 37 -0.56 -17.28 -0.05
N ALA A 38 -0.40 -17.88 -1.22
CA ALA A 38 0.93 -18.21 -1.72
C ALA A 38 1.74 -16.94 -2.04
N VAL A 39 2.87 -16.77 -1.36
CA VAL A 39 3.82 -15.68 -1.57
C VAL A 39 5.19 -16.28 -1.85
N LEU A 40 5.67 -16.12 -3.08
CA LEU A 40 6.92 -16.73 -3.54
C LEU A 40 8.02 -15.68 -3.62
N TYR A 41 9.13 -15.96 -2.94
CA TYR A 41 10.34 -15.15 -3.02
C TYR A 41 11.14 -15.57 -4.26
N CYS A 42 11.42 -14.61 -5.14
CA CYS A 42 11.96 -14.86 -6.47
C CYS A 42 13.11 -13.90 -6.81
N THR A 43 13.90 -14.26 -7.81
CA THR A 43 14.71 -13.30 -8.59
C THR A 43 14.11 -13.12 -9.98
N VAL A 44 14.33 -11.95 -10.56
CA VAL A 44 13.94 -11.59 -11.92
C VAL A 44 15.14 -10.99 -12.64
N ALA A 45 15.48 -11.54 -13.81
CA ALA A 45 16.64 -11.12 -14.59
C ALA A 45 16.26 -10.73 -16.02
N TYR A 46 16.68 -9.55 -16.47
CA TYR A 46 16.46 -9.03 -17.82
C TYR A 46 17.59 -8.09 -18.23
N GLU A 47 18.09 -8.21 -19.46
CA GLU A 47 19.12 -7.32 -20.05
C GLU A 47 20.37 -7.06 -19.17
N GLY A 48 20.80 -8.08 -18.42
CA GLY A 48 21.99 -8.00 -17.56
C GLY A 48 21.74 -7.43 -16.16
N GLU A 49 20.51 -7.03 -15.87
CA GLU A 49 20.05 -6.65 -14.54
C GLU A 49 19.35 -7.82 -13.85
N GLU A 50 19.57 -7.97 -12.55
CA GLU A 50 18.87 -8.92 -11.70
C GLU A 50 18.40 -8.22 -10.42
N ARG A 51 17.14 -8.46 -10.02
CA ARG A 51 16.58 -7.97 -8.76
C ARG A 51 15.80 -9.07 -8.06
N THR A 52 15.59 -8.90 -6.76
CA THR A 52 14.70 -9.73 -5.95
C THR A 52 13.27 -9.20 -6.06
N CYS A 53 12.31 -10.11 -6.03
CA CYS A 53 10.89 -9.78 -6.14
C CYS A 53 10.01 -10.78 -5.39
N VAL A 54 8.77 -10.38 -5.13
CA VAL A 54 7.68 -11.24 -4.69
C VAL A 54 6.82 -11.59 -5.88
N TYR A 55 6.48 -12.86 -6.02
CA TYR A 55 5.49 -13.34 -6.97
C TYR A 55 4.31 -13.99 -6.22
N LYS A 56 3.09 -13.47 -6.41
CA LYS A 56 1.85 -14.04 -5.87
C LYS A 56 0.98 -14.57 -7.02
N PRO A 57 0.99 -15.89 -7.30
CA PRO A 57 0.16 -16.46 -8.36
C PRO A 57 -1.32 -16.40 -8.00
N VAL A 58 -2.19 -16.12 -8.98
CA VAL A 58 -3.65 -16.15 -8.81
C VAL A 58 -4.12 -17.52 -8.30
N ALA A 59 -3.52 -18.60 -8.82
CA ALA A 59 -3.81 -19.97 -8.39
C ALA A 59 -3.46 -20.25 -6.91
N GLY A 60 -2.68 -19.38 -6.26
CA GLY A 60 -2.31 -19.47 -4.86
C GLY A 60 -3.19 -18.66 -3.91
N GLU A 61 -4.23 -17.99 -4.44
CA GLU A 61 -5.19 -17.22 -3.66
C GLU A 61 -6.17 -18.14 -2.92
N GLN A 62 -6.47 -17.77 -1.67
CA GLN A 62 -7.57 -18.33 -0.90
C GLN A 62 -8.83 -17.50 -1.16
N PRO A 63 -9.97 -18.13 -1.49
CA PRO A 63 -11.21 -17.41 -1.67
C PRO A 63 -11.60 -16.62 -0.42
N LEU A 64 -11.95 -15.35 -0.61
CA LEU A 64 -12.51 -14.49 0.44
C LEU A 64 -13.97 -14.19 0.09
N TRP A 65 -14.86 -14.33 1.07
CA TRP A 65 -16.31 -14.19 0.84
C TRP A 65 -16.69 -12.77 0.38
N ASP A 66 -15.92 -11.76 0.78
CA ASP A 66 -16.07 -10.34 0.41
C ASP A 66 -15.27 -9.95 -0.84
N PHE A 67 -14.53 -10.89 -1.44
CA PHE A 67 -13.86 -10.75 -2.74
C PHE A 67 -14.22 -11.94 -3.64
N PRO A 68 -15.49 -12.06 -4.05
CA PRO A 68 -16.01 -13.26 -4.73
C PRO A 68 -15.36 -13.53 -6.09
N ASP A 69 -14.78 -12.51 -6.72
CA ASP A 69 -14.17 -12.61 -8.04
C ASP A 69 -12.70 -13.10 -8.02
N GLY A 70 -12.08 -13.25 -6.83
CA GLY A 70 -10.75 -13.87 -6.69
C GLY A 70 -9.63 -13.15 -7.45
N THR A 71 -9.52 -11.83 -7.28
CA THR A 71 -8.60 -10.97 -8.04
C THR A 71 -7.53 -10.29 -7.17
N LEU A 72 -7.01 -10.97 -6.14
CA LEU A 72 -6.11 -10.33 -5.16
C LEU A 72 -4.80 -9.88 -5.82
N ALA A 73 -4.25 -10.67 -6.74
CA ALA A 73 -3.07 -10.29 -7.52
C ALA A 73 -3.31 -9.06 -8.38
N GLN A 74 -4.45 -8.96 -9.06
CA GLN A 74 -4.79 -7.79 -9.87
C GLN A 74 -4.96 -6.52 -9.01
N ARG A 75 -5.48 -6.66 -7.78
CA ARG A 75 -5.65 -5.54 -6.83
C ARG A 75 -4.32 -4.97 -6.36
N GLU A 76 -3.30 -5.81 -6.19
CA GLU A 76 -1.94 -5.35 -5.91
C GLU A 76 -1.40 -4.44 -7.02
N VAL A 77 -1.67 -4.81 -8.27
CA VAL A 77 -1.29 -4.00 -9.45
C VAL A 77 -2.13 -2.74 -9.53
N ALA A 78 -3.45 -2.83 -9.30
CA ALA A 78 -4.32 -1.66 -9.30
C ALA A 78 -3.93 -0.64 -8.22
N ALA A 79 -3.47 -1.09 -7.04
CA ALA A 79 -2.95 -0.21 -6.00
C ALA A 79 -1.66 0.49 -6.42
N TYR A 80 -0.77 -0.20 -7.15
CA TYR A 80 0.41 0.41 -7.76
C TYR A 80 0.02 1.50 -8.78
N GLU A 81 -0.89 1.20 -9.72
CA GLU A 81 -1.35 2.17 -10.73
C GLU A 81 -1.93 3.45 -10.10
N ILE A 82 -2.72 3.31 -9.01
CA ILE A 82 -3.25 4.45 -8.26
C ILE A 82 -2.14 5.22 -7.54
N SER A 83 -1.19 4.53 -6.91
CA SER A 83 -0.04 5.17 -6.26
C SER A 83 0.78 6.01 -7.24
N GLU A 84 1.00 5.51 -8.46
CA GLU A 84 1.73 6.23 -9.51
C GLU A 84 0.95 7.44 -10.02
N ALA A 85 -0.37 7.31 -10.24
CA ALA A 85 -1.25 8.43 -10.61
C ALA A 85 -1.26 9.55 -9.54
N MET A 86 -1.19 9.16 -8.26
CA MET A 86 -1.07 10.13 -7.16
C MET A 86 0.29 10.84 -7.17
N GLY A 87 1.35 10.20 -7.67
CA GLY A 87 2.68 10.78 -7.86
C GLY A 87 3.56 10.74 -6.61
N TRP A 88 3.19 9.96 -5.61
CA TRP A 88 3.96 9.81 -4.37
C TRP A 88 4.87 8.58 -4.34
N GLY A 89 4.68 7.62 -5.25
CA GLY A 89 5.50 6.41 -5.35
C GLY A 89 5.49 5.57 -4.06
N LEU A 90 4.30 5.38 -3.47
CA LEU A 90 4.08 4.73 -2.18
C LEU A 90 3.94 3.20 -2.27
N VAL A 91 3.74 2.65 -3.46
CA VAL A 91 3.67 1.20 -3.69
C VAL A 91 4.88 0.82 -4.54
N PRO A 92 5.64 -0.25 -4.20
CA PRO A 92 6.76 -0.67 -5.03
C PRO A 92 6.30 -1.02 -6.45
N PRO A 93 7.18 -0.93 -7.46
CA PRO A 93 6.88 -1.38 -8.81
C PRO A 93 6.24 -2.77 -8.81
N THR A 94 5.04 -2.87 -9.37
CA THR A 94 4.20 -4.08 -9.33
C THR A 94 3.55 -4.30 -10.69
N VAL A 95 3.68 -5.51 -11.24
CA VAL A 95 3.14 -5.85 -12.57
C VAL A 95 2.33 -7.13 -12.51
N LEU A 96 1.35 -7.28 -13.42
CA LEU A 96 0.67 -8.56 -13.67
C LEU A 96 1.37 -9.25 -14.84
N ARG A 97 1.68 -10.54 -14.70
CA ARG A 97 2.34 -11.32 -15.77
C ARG A 97 2.15 -12.83 -15.60
N ASP A 98 2.45 -13.56 -16.66
CA ASP A 98 2.68 -15.00 -16.58
C ASP A 98 3.96 -15.32 -15.80
N GLY A 99 3.89 -16.37 -14.99
CA GLY A 99 4.98 -16.92 -14.20
C GLY A 99 4.92 -18.46 -14.07
N PRO A 100 5.84 -19.07 -13.31
CA PRO A 100 5.98 -20.52 -13.19
C PRO A 100 4.74 -21.28 -12.68
N TYR A 101 3.81 -20.56 -12.05
CA TYR A 101 2.58 -21.12 -11.46
C TYR A 101 1.30 -20.44 -12.00
N GLY A 102 1.33 -19.97 -13.26
CA GLY A 102 0.23 -19.29 -13.92
C GLY A 102 0.40 -17.77 -13.95
N GLU A 103 -0.69 -17.03 -14.15
CA GLU A 103 -0.69 -15.57 -14.01
C GLU A 103 -0.56 -15.19 -12.53
N GLY A 104 0.10 -14.07 -12.24
CA GLY A 104 0.19 -13.50 -10.90
C GLY A 104 0.83 -12.13 -10.89
N MET A 105 0.76 -11.46 -9.73
CA MET A 105 1.48 -10.22 -9.54
C MET A 105 2.96 -10.48 -9.25
N CYS A 106 3.82 -9.62 -9.76
CA CYS A 106 5.25 -9.58 -9.47
C CYS A 106 5.60 -8.18 -8.96
N GLN A 107 6.05 -8.10 -7.71
CA GLN A 107 6.36 -6.83 -7.02
C GLN A 107 7.84 -6.80 -6.65
N LEU A 108 8.49 -5.66 -6.85
CA LEU A 108 9.88 -5.45 -6.42
C LEU A 108 10.03 -5.74 -4.92
N TRP A 109 11.04 -6.52 -4.55
CA TRP A 109 11.36 -6.75 -3.15
C TRP A 109 12.09 -5.53 -2.58
N ILE A 110 11.53 -4.93 -1.53
CA ILE A 110 12.16 -3.83 -0.81
C ILE A 110 12.95 -4.41 0.36
N GLU A 111 14.26 -4.23 0.33
CA GLU A 111 15.11 -4.56 1.48
C GLU A 111 14.85 -3.54 2.59
N ALA A 112 14.39 -4.03 3.74
CA ALA A 112 14.44 -3.24 4.95
C ALA A 112 15.92 -2.99 5.30
N PRO A 113 16.32 -1.76 5.66
CA PRO A 113 17.71 -1.47 6.02
C PRO A 113 18.21 -2.43 7.11
N ALA A 114 19.31 -3.13 6.81
CA ALA A 114 19.90 -4.08 7.74
C ALA A 114 20.44 -3.36 8.98
N GLY A 115 19.84 -3.61 10.15
CA GLY A 115 20.39 -3.16 11.44
C GLY A 115 19.73 -1.94 12.09
N GLU A 116 18.61 -1.43 11.58
CA GLU A 116 17.87 -0.34 12.25
C GLU A 116 16.90 -0.86 13.31
N SER A 117 17.49 -1.23 14.45
CA SER A 117 16.94 -0.93 15.76
C SER A 117 18.10 -0.79 16.75
N ALA A 118 18.73 0.38 16.74
CA ALA A 118 19.53 0.97 17.84
C ALA A 118 19.95 2.41 17.43
N ASP A 119 19.13 3.41 17.80
CA ASP A 119 19.44 4.86 17.79
C ASP A 119 19.65 5.56 16.42
N GLY A 120 18.60 5.68 15.58
CA GLY A 120 18.68 6.53 14.38
C GLY A 120 17.37 6.94 13.70
N ASP A 121 16.52 5.98 13.31
CA ASP A 121 15.19 6.24 12.73
C ASP A 121 14.09 5.85 13.73
N SER A 122 13.13 6.74 13.96
CA SER A 122 12.06 6.52 14.93
C SER A 122 11.10 5.43 14.43
N PRO A 123 10.61 4.52 15.29
CA PRO A 123 9.63 3.52 14.88
C PRO A 123 8.39 4.21 14.29
N LEU A 124 7.82 3.65 13.21
CA LEU A 124 6.62 4.21 12.59
C LEU A 124 5.33 3.87 13.37
N LEU A 125 5.35 2.80 14.17
CA LEU A 125 4.27 2.31 15.00
C LEU A 125 4.82 1.86 16.35
N ALA A 126 4.04 2.07 17.41
CA ALA A 126 4.38 1.59 18.74
C ALA A 126 3.12 1.29 19.57
N LEU A 127 3.28 0.43 20.57
CA LEU A 127 2.35 0.32 21.70
C LEU A 127 2.96 1.08 22.88
N VAL A 128 2.25 2.07 23.40
CA VAL A 128 2.69 2.86 24.56
C VAL A 128 1.78 2.57 25.76
N GLU A 129 2.33 2.58 26.97
CA GLU A 129 1.57 2.31 28.20
C GLU A 129 0.68 3.49 28.61
N ASP A 130 1.01 4.70 28.15
CA ASP A 130 0.24 5.91 28.42
C ASP A 130 -1.09 5.94 27.63
N GLU A 131 -2.10 6.60 28.20
CA GLU A 131 -3.42 6.77 27.56
C GLU A 131 -3.43 7.87 26.47
N GLU A 132 -2.41 8.73 26.47
CA GLU A 132 -2.26 9.84 25.52
C GLU A 132 -0.94 9.70 24.74
N PRO A 133 -0.91 10.04 23.44
CA PRO A 133 0.31 9.98 22.65
C PRO A 133 1.26 11.12 23.05
N ALA A 134 2.55 10.81 23.13
CA ALA A 134 3.59 11.82 23.28
C ALA A 134 3.74 12.69 22.00
N ASP A 135 4.44 13.82 22.12
CA ASP A 135 4.77 14.66 20.97
C ASP A 135 5.43 13.85 19.84
N GLY A 136 4.98 14.07 18.61
CA GLY A 136 5.44 13.33 17.42
C GLY A 136 4.71 12.00 17.17
N TRP A 137 3.73 11.64 18.01
CA TRP A 137 2.88 10.47 17.85
C TRP A 137 1.40 10.83 17.71
N LYS A 138 0.65 10.00 16.99
CA LYS A 138 -0.79 10.09 16.86
C LYS A 138 -1.45 8.82 17.40
N ALA A 139 -2.50 8.99 18.19
CA ALA A 139 -3.29 7.90 18.75
C ALA A 139 -4.10 7.18 17.67
N VAL A 140 -4.15 5.85 17.73
CA VAL A 140 -4.94 5.01 16.81
C VAL A 140 -6.12 4.38 17.55
N ALA A 141 -5.82 3.54 18.53
CA ALA A 141 -6.80 2.83 19.33
C ALA A 141 -6.16 2.27 20.61
N LEU A 142 -6.96 2.06 21.65
CA LEU A 142 -6.54 1.27 22.80
C LEU A 142 -6.58 -0.23 22.45
N ALA A 143 -5.51 -0.95 22.80
CA ALA A 143 -5.36 -2.38 22.60
C ALA A 143 -5.18 -3.10 23.94
N GLU A 144 -5.79 -4.28 24.11
CA GLU A 144 -5.48 -5.14 25.26
C GLU A 144 -4.15 -5.87 25.03
N VAL A 145 -3.22 -5.73 25.98
CA VAL A 145 -1.88 -6.36 25.94
C VAL A 145 -1.77 -7.56 26.89
N GLY A 146 -2.91 -8.06 27.36
CA GLY A 146 -3.01 -9.21 28.27
C GLY A 146 -2.91 -8.83 29.74
N GLY A 147 -3.37 -9.73 30.62
CA GLY A 147 -3.36 -9.50 32.07
C GLY A 147 -4.26 -8.35 32.55
N GLY A 148 -5.26 -7.96 31.75
CA GLY A 148 -6.14 -6.82 32.02
C GLY A 148 -5.50 -5.45 31.80
N LYS A 149 -4.33 -5.40 31.15
CA LYS A 149 -3.65 -4.15 30.81
C LYS A 149 -4.04 -3.69 29.41
N THR A 150 -4.17 -2.38 29.26
CA THR A 150 -4.36 -1.70 27.97
C THR A 150 -3.09 -0.95 27.60
N ALA A 151 -2.78 -0.89 26.31
CA ALA A 151 -1.76 -0.02 25.74
C ALA A 151 -2.38 0.78 24.59
N LEU A 152 -1.94 2.02 24.40
CA LEU A 152 -2.34 2.83 23.27
C LEU A 152 -1.48 2.45 22.06
N LEU A 153 -2.14 2.03 20.98
CA LEU A 153 -1.50 1.93 19.68
C LEU A 153 -1.35 3.34 19.10
N VAL A 154 -0.13 3.68 18.71
CA VAL A 154 0.24 4.97 18.11
C VAL A 154 1.03 4.78 16.82
N HIS A 155 0.93 5.73 15.91
CA HIS A 155 1.85 5.87 14.77
C HIS A 155 2.56 7.21 14.79
N ALA A 156 3.72 7.30 14.13
CA ALA A 156 4.46 8.55 14.03
C ALA A 156 3.65 9.60 13.27
N ASP A 157 3.73 10.87 13.68
CA ASP A 157 3.20 12.01 12.92
C ASP A 157 4.13 12.33 11.73
N ASP A 158 4.19 11.38 10.80
CA ASP A 158 5.09 11.40 9.65
C ASP A 158 4.32 11.76 8.36
N PRO A 159 4.77 12.77 7.58
CA PRO A 159 4.14 13.14 6.32
C PRO A 159 4.00 11.98 5.31
N ARG A 160 4.94 11.03 5.30
CA ARG A 160 4.91 9.85 4.42
C ARG A 160 3.78 8.90 4.81
N LEU A 161 3.60 8.67 6.11
CA LEU A 161 2.45 7.91 6.63
C LEU A 161 1.14 8.65 6.36
N ARG A 162 1.11 9.98 6.47
CA ARG A 162 -0.08 10.76 6.17
C ARG A 162 -0.50 10.66 4.70
N ARG A 163 0.47 10.60 3.76
CA ARG A 163 0.20 10.31 2.33
C ARG A 163 -0.32 8.89 2.14
N LEU A 164 0.27 7.91 2.82
CA LEU A 164 -0.19 6.52 2.76
C LEU A 164 -1.61 6.35 3.34
N ALA A 165 -1.98 7.11 4.37
CA ALA A 165 -3.35 7.14 4.89
C ALA A 165 -4.36 7.64 3.84
N VAL A 166 -3.98 8.63 3.02
CA VAL A 166 -4.82 9.08 1.89
C VAL A 166 -4.92 7.99 0.83
N LEU A 167 -3.82 7.32 0.48
CA LEU A 167 -3.85 6.19 -0.45
C LEU A 167 -4.78 5.08 0.07
N ASP A 168 -4.64 4.68 1.34
CA ASP A 168 -5.49 3.66 1.97
C ASP A 168 -6.97 4.04 1.90
N ALA A 169 -7.32 5.31 2.12
CA ALA A 169 -8.69 5.80 1.99
C ALA A 169 -9.21 5.76 0.55
N VAL A 170 -8.38 6.14 -0.43
CA VAL A 170 -8.72 6.11 -1.86
C VAL A 170 -8.99 4.67 -2.32
N ILE A 171 -8.05 3.77 -2.04
CA ILE A 171 -8.13 2.36 -2.47
C ILE A 171 -8.98 1.52 -1.52
N ASN A 172 -9.53 2.09 -0.45
CA ASN A 172 -10.31 1.35 0.56
C ASN A 172 -9.55 0.13 1.10
N ASN A 173 -8.33 0.36 1.60
CA ASN A 173 -7.47 -0.68 2.09
C ASN A 173 -8.05 -1.35 3.32
N GLY A 174 -8.40 -2.62 3.18
CA GLY A 174 -8.99 -3.43 4.23
C GLY A 174 -7.97 -4.14 5.10
N ASP A 175 -6.66 -3.93 4.99
CA ASP A 175 -5.70 -4.68 5.81
C ASP A 175 -4.37 -3.98 6.10
N ARG A 176 -4.31 -2.64 6.22
CA ARG A 176 -3.03 -1.96 6.51
C ARG A 176 -2.53 -2.23 7.92
N LYS A 177 -1.52 -3.09 8.06
CA LYS A 177 -0.84 -3.47 9.32
C LYS A 177 0.56 -2.86 9.42
N GLY A 178 1.18 -2.97 10.60
CA GLY A 178 2.54 -2.46 10.81
C GLY A 178 3.60 -3.14 9.95
N GLY A 179 3.50 -4.47 9.78
CA GLY A 179 4.38 -5.22 8.88
C GLY A 179 4.24 -4.86 7.39
N HIS A 180 3.28 -4.01 7.02
CA HIS A 180 3.07 -3.56 5.65
C HIS A 180 3.75 -2.22 5.35
N LEU A 181 4.44 -1.62 6.33
CA LEU A 181 5.15 -0.36 6.22
C LEU A 181 6.64 -0.62 6.10
N LEU A 182 7.22 -0.28 4.95
CA LEU A 182 8.64 -0.53 4.65
C LEU A 182 9.37 0.80 4.45
N PRO A 183 10.07 1.30 5.48
CA PRO A 183 11.09 2.33 5.30
C PRO A 183 12.13 1.84 4.30
N ALA A 184 12.52 2.71 3.37
CA ALA A 184 13.49 2.40 2.33
C ALA A 184 14.54 3.51 2.24
N PRO A 185 15.73 3.20 1.68
CA PRO A 185 16.79 4.20 1.48
C PRO A 185 16.31 5.47 0.78
N GLY A 186 16.97 6.59 1.08
CA GLY A 186 16.58 7.90 0.54
C GLY A 186 15.33 8.49 1.19
N GLY A 187 14.93 7.99 2.36
CA GLY A 187 13.77 8.48 3.10
C GLY A 187 12.42 8.06 2.50
N ARG A 188 12.41 7.12 1.54
CA ARG A 188 11.17 6.58 0.97
C ARG A 188 10.44 5.73 2.00
N LEU A 189 9.12 5.63 1.82
CA LEU A 189 8.27 4.72 2.56
C LEU A 189 7.38 4.01 1.54
N TYR A 190 7.35 2.68 1.61
CA TYR A 190 6.43 1.87 0.84
C TYR A 190 5.37 1.23 1.72
N GLY A 191 4.14 1.21 1.21
CA GLY A 191 3.11 0.28 1.61
C GLY A 191 3.19 -0.99 0.76
N ILE A 192 2.96 -2.16 1.35
CA ILE A 192 2.80 -3.43 0.64
C ILE A 192 1.49 -4.11 1.03
N ASP A 193 1.19 -5.25 0.39
CA ASP A 193 0.05 -6.14 0.67
C ASP A 193 -1.32 -5.46 0.48
N HIS A 194 -1.62 -5.14 -0.76
CA HIS A 194 -2.84 -4.47 -1.21
C HIS A 194 -3.87 -5.42 -1.82
N GLY A 195 -3.73 -6.74 -1.64
CA GLY A 195 -4.70 -7.71 -2.15
C GLY A 195 -6.14 -7.46 -1.64
N VAL A 196 -6.28 -6.91 -0.43
CA VAL A 196 -7.58 -6.62 0.21
C VAL A 196 -7.93 -5.13 0.05
N THR A 197 -8.11 -4.68 -1.20
CA THR A 197 -8.42 -3.28 -1.54
C THR A 197 -9.54 -3.20 -2.57
N PHE A 198 -10.05 -1.99 -2.83
CA PHE A 198 -11.05 -1.61 -3.83
C PHE A 198 -12.47 -2.14 -3.63
N ASN A 199 -12.76 -2.83 -2.52
CA ASN A 199 -14.13 -3.28 -2.22
C ASN A 199 -15.14 -2.13 -2.43
N ALA A 200 -16.29 -2.42 -3.03
CA ALA A 200 -17.29 -1.42 -3.34
C ALA A 200 -17.95 -0.84 -2.07
N ASP A 201 -18.11 -1.68 -1.05
CA ASP A 201 -18.55 -1.24 0.28
C ASP A 201 -17.37 -0.62 1.05
N ASP A 202 -17.68 0.27 1.99
CA ASP A 202 -16.66 0.81 2.90
C ASP A 202 -16.12 -0.30 3.81
N LYS A 203 -14.84 -0.62 3.62
CA LYS A 203 -14.12 -1.71 4.29
C LYS A 203 -12.75 -1.23 4.79
N LEU A 204 -12.54 0.08 4.90
CA LEU A 204 -11.25 0.65 5.27
C LEU A 204 -10.85 0.17 6.67
N ARG A 205 -9.72 -0.56 6.73
CA ARG A 205 -9.07 -0.97 7.97
C ARG A 205 -7.59 -0.63 7.90
N THR A 206 -7.17 0.32 8.71
CA THR A 206 -5.80 0.81 8.71
C THR A 206 -5.33 1.14 10.11
N LEU A 207 -4.03 1.06 10.36
CA LEU A 207 -3.43 1.59 11.59
C LEU A 207 -3.10 3.08 11.47
N LEU A 208 -3.45 3.74 10.38
CA LEU A 208 -3.15 5.15 10.12
C LEU A 208 -4.32 6.09 10.46
N TRP A 209 -5.17 5.70 11.42
CA TRP A 209 -6.33 6.48 11.86
C TRP A 209 -5.98 7.72 12.69
N GLY A 210 -4.72 7.97 13.03
CA GLY A 210 -4.35 9.07 13.92
C GLY A 210 -4.58 10.47 13.35
N TRP A 211 -4.92 10.59 12.07
CA TRP A 211 -5.41 11.83 11.46
C TRP A 211 -6.93 11.83 11.18
N ALA A 212 -7.70 10.85 11.68
CA ALA A 212 -9.14 10.76 11.44
C ALA A 212 -9.86 12.09 11.73
N GLY A 213 -10.68 12.56 10.79
CA GLY A 213 -11.40 13.84 10.89
C GLY A 213 -10.55 15.11 10.74
N GLU A 214 -9.22 15.00 10.76
CA GLU A 214 -8.33 16.13 10.52
C GLU A 214 -8.42 16.61 9.05
N PRO A 215 -8.17 17.91 8.79
CA PRO A 215 -8.00 18.39 7.43
C PRO A 215 -6.96 17.59 6.63
N LEU A 216 -7.24 17.36 5.36
CA LEU A 216 -6.24 16.95 4.40
C LEU A 216 -5.23 18.08 4.21
N THR A 217 -4.00 17.72 3.87
CA THR A 217 -3.00 18.71 3.46
C THR A 217 -3.41 19.32 2.11
N ALA A 218 -2.96 20.54 1.82
CA ALA A 218 -3.19 21.16 0.51
C ALA A 218 -2.65 20.30 -0.63
N GLU A 219 -1.50 19.66 -0.43
CA GLU A 219 -0.91 18.68 -1.34
C GLU A 219 -1.86 17.51 -1.62
N ALA A 220 -2.46 16.91 -0.58
CA ALA A 220 -3.39 15.79 -0.76
C ALA A 220 -4.65 16.20 -1.52
N VAL A 221 -5.19 17.40 -1.24
CA VAL A 221 -6.37 17.91 -1.98
C VAL A 221 -6.05 18.14 -3.46
N GLU A 222 -4.87 18.67 -3.78
CA GLU A 222 -4.40 18.85 -5.16
C GLU A 222 -4.25 17.51 -5.89
N VAL A 223 -3.62 16.52 -5.23
CA VAL A 223 -3.44 15.16 -5.75
C VAL A 223 -4.79 14.50 -6.03
N LEU A 224 -5.76 14.61 -5.11
CA LEU A 224 -7.11 14.09 -5.32
C LEU A 224 -7.83 14.80 -6.46
N GLY A 225 -7.58 16.09 -6.66
CA GLY A 225 -8.06 16.84 -7.82
C GLY A 225 -7.58 16.27 -9.15
N ARG A 226 -6.27 16.07 -9.30
CA ARG A 226 -5.69 15.42 -10.50
C ARG A 226 -6.19 14.00 -10.68
N LEU A 227 -6.22 13.20 -9.60
CA LEU A 227 -6.71 11.83 -9.67
C LEU A 227 -8.19 11.77 -10.09
N THR A 228 -9.01 12.74 -9.71
CA THR A 228 -10.40 12.84 -10.18
C THR A 228 -10.48 12.98 -11.71
N GLU A 229 -9.60 13.78 -12.31
CA GLU A 229 -9.51 13.93 -13.78
C GLU A 229 -8.99 12.66 -14.45
N GLU A 230 -7.99 12.00 -13.86
CA GLU A 230 -7.44 10.75 -14.37
C GLU A 230 -8.41 9.57 -14.27
N LEU A 231 -9.37 9.61 -13.34
CA LEU A 231 -10.41 8.60 -13.18
C LEU A 231 -11.69 8.87 -14.01
N VAL A 232 -11.66 9.83 -14.93
CA VAL A 232 -12.77 10.05 -15.87
C VAL A 232 -12.87 8.86 -16.85
N PRO A 233 -14.08 8.34 -17.17
CA PRO A 233 -14.22 7.25 -18.12
C PRO A 233 -13.58 7.55 -19.48
N GLY A 234 -12.78 6.62 -19.99
CA GLY A 234 -12.06 6.74 -21.25
C GLY A 234 -10.62 7.25 -21.14
N THR A 235 -10.14 7.59 -19.94
CA THR A 235 -8.71 7.84 -19.70
C THR A 235 -7.91 6.54 -19.76
N ALA A 236 -6.58 6.68 -19.91
CA ALA A 236 -5.66 5.55 -19.89
C ALA A 236 -5.71 4.79 -18.55
N LEU A 237 -5.76 5.52 -17.43
CA LEU A 237 -5.83 4.93 -16.10
C LEU A 237 -7.10 4.09 -15.91
N VAL A 238 -8.28 4.60 -16.29
CA VAL A 238 -9.53 3.83 -16.19
C VAL A 238 -9.52 2.61 -17.11
N THR A 239 -8.98 2.75 -18.32
CA THR A 239 -8.82 1.62 -19.25
C THR A 239 -7.96 0.52 -18.62
N ARG A 240 -6.85 0.90 -17.99
CA ARG A 240 -5.96 -0.02 -17.29
C ARG A 240 -6.63 -0.67 -16.07
N LEU A 241 -7.32 0.10 -15.23
CA LEU A 241 -8.03 -0.43 -14.06
C LEU A 241 -9.15 -1.40 -14.44
N ALA A 242 -9.81 -1.19 -15.58
CA ALA A 242 -10.87 -2.08 -16.07
C ALA A 242 -10.37 -3.49 -16.47
N GLU A 243 -9.06 -3.67 -16.63
CA GLU A 243 -8.42 -4.99 -16.80
C GLU A 243 -8.13 -5.68 -15.46
N LEU A 244 -8.17 -4.95 -14.34
CA LEU A 244 -7.67 -5.40 -13.04
C LEU A 244 -8.79 -5.57 -12.00
N ILE A 245 -9.77 -4.68 -11.99
CA ILE A 245 -10.87 -4.64 -11.03
C ILE A 245 -12.21 -4.42 -11.74
N THR A 246 -13.31 -4.70 -11.05
CA THR A 246 -14.64 -4.65 -11.66
C THR A 246 -15.12 -3.22 -11.91
N ALA A 247 -16.08 -3.04 -12.83
CA ALA A 247 -16.68 -1.74 -13.09
C ALA A 247 -17.33 -1.11 -11.84
N VAL A 248 -17.95 -1.93 -10.98
CA VAL A 248 -18.58 -1.48 -9.73
C VAL A 248 -17.52 -0.91 -8.77
N GLU A 249 -16.34 -1.53 -8.70
CA GLU A 249 -15.24 -1.09 -7.85
C GLU A 249 -14.57 0.18 -8.37
N ILE A 250 -14.48 0.34 -9.70
CA ILE A 250 -14.02 1.58 -10.33
C ILE A 250 -14.99 2.73 -10.03
N ASP A 251 -16.30 2.50 -10.13
CA ASP A 251 -17.29 3.51 -9.78
C ASP A 251 -17.24 3.87 -8.28
N ALA A 252 -17.06 2.88 -7.39
CA ALA A 252 -16.87 3.11 -5.96
C ALA A 252 -15.58 3.90 -5.67
N LEU A 253 -14.46 3.57 -6.33
CA LEU A 253 -13.20 4.30 -6.25
C LEU A 253 -13.39 5.77 -6.65
N ARG A 254 -14.05 6.04 -7.77
CA ARG A 254 -14.37 7.41 -8.23
C ARG A 254 -15.20 8.17 -7.21
N GLY A 255 -16.24 7.53 -6.67
CA GLY A 255 -17.07 8.10 -5.62
C GLY A 255 -16.27 8.44 -4.37
N ARG A 256 -15.38 7.54 -3.91
CA ARG A 256 -14.51 7.77 -2.76
C ARG A 256 -13.54 8.93 -2.97
N VAL A 257 -12.86 9.00 -4.12
CA VAL A 257 -11.92 10.08 -4.43
C VAL A 257 -12.62 11.43 -4.41
N GLU A 258 -13.78 11.55 -5.07
CA GLU A 258 -14.54 12.79 -5.10
C GLU A 258 -15.07 13.17 -3.70
N ALA A 259 -15.60 12.21 -2.94
CA ALA A 259 -16.06 12.46 -1.58
C ALA A 259 -14.93 12.96 -0.67
N LEU A 260 -13.76 12.33 -0.73
CA LEU A 260 -12.58 12.70 0.05
C LEU A 260 -12.08 14.10 -0.34
N ARG A 261 -12.06 14.41 -1.64
CA ARG A 261 -11.69 15.74 -2.17
C ARG A 261 -12.64 16.83 -1.70
N VAL A 262 -13.95 16.60 -1.78
CA VAL A 262 -14.99 17.56 -1.39
C VAL A 262 -14.99 17.79 0.12
N ALA A 263 -14.85 16.71 0.91
CA ALA A 263 -14.78 16.82 2.37
C ALA A 263 -13.52 17.56 2.84
N GLY A 264 -12.40 17.38 2.13
CA GLY A 264 -11.12 18.00 2.49
C GLY A 264 -10.57 17.54 3.84
N ARG A 265 -10.99 16.35 4.30
CA ARG A 265 -10.64 15.77 5.60
C ARG A 265 -10.33 14.29 5.45
N HIS A 266 -9.45 13.78 6.30
CA HIS A 266 -9.26 12.34 6.47
C HIS A 266 -10.57 11.69 6.94
N PRO A 267 -10.90 10.48 6.45
CA PRO A 267 -12.11 9.79 6.86
C PRO A 267 -12.04 9.43 8.36
N GLU A 268 -13.22 9.19 8.93
CA GLU A 268 -13.35 8.58 10.25
C GLU A 268 -13.83 7.13 10.10
N PRO A 269 -13.55 6.25 11.07
CA PRO A 269 -14.11 4.90 11.08
C PRO A 269 -15.64 4.91 10.90
N SER A 270 -16.15 4.14 9.95
CA SER A 270 -17.58 4.13 9.60
C SER A 270 -18.49 3.59 10.71
N GLY A 271 -17.94 2.84 11.67
CA GLY A 271 -18.68 2.13 12.72
C GLY A 271 -19.47 0.91 12.24
N GLY A 272 -19.58 0.70 10.91
CA GLY A 272 -20.26 -0.44 10.30
C GLY A 272 -19.37 -1.65 10.03
N TRP A 273 -18.06 -1.50 10.17
CA TRP A 273 -17.04 -2.53 9.94
C TRP A 273 -15.88 -2.35 10.94
N PRO A 274 -15.18 -3.42 11.38
CA PRO A 274 -14.01 -3.27 12.23
C PRO A 274 -12.96 -2.39 11.54
N SER A 275 -12.51 -1.31 12.18
CA SER A 275 -11.60 -0.34 11.57
C SER A 275 -10.11 -0.66 11.76
N ILE A 276 -9.79 -1.56 12.69
CA ILE A 276 -8.42 -2.00 12.97
C ILE A 276 -8.20 -3.39 12.35
N PRO A 277 -7.17 -3.57 11.49
CA PRO A 277 -6.86 -4.88 10.94
C PRO A 277 -6.20 -5.80 11.98
N TRP A 278 -6.30 -7.10 11.76
CA TRP A 278 -5.80 -8.12 12.70
C TRP A 278 -4.83 -9.12 12.03
N PRO A 279 -3.70 -9.46 12.68
CA PRO A 279 -3.14 -8.78 13.85
C PRO A 279 -2.64 -7.37 13.47
N PRO A 280 -2.63 -6.40 14.40
CA PRO A 280 -2.19 -5.04 14.08
C PRO A 280 -0.67 -4.96 13.82
N VAL A 281 0.13 -5.62 14.66
CA VAL A 281 1.61 -5.65 14.58
C VAL A 281 2.12 -7.08 14.58
#